data_AF-A0A379VKG8-F1
#
_entry.id   AF-A0A379VKG8-F1
#
_cell.length_a   1.000
_cell.length_b   1.000
_cell.length_c   1.000
_cell.angle_alpha   90.00
_cell.angle_beta   90.00
_cell.angle_gamma   90.00
#
_symmetry.space_group_name_H-M   'P 1'
#
loop_
_entity.id
_entity.type
_entity.pdbx_description
1 polymer ?
#
loop_
_entity_poly.entity_id
_entity_poly.type
_entity_poly.pdbx_seq_one_letter_code
_entity_poly.pdbx_strand_id
1 'polypeptide(L)'
;MACGLSKRKDIDTGKKYVWQARGLVNATGPWVKQFFDEGMHLPSPYGIRLIKGSHIVVPRVHNQKQAYILQNEDKRIVFVIPWMEEFSIIGTTDVEYKGDPKAVKN
;
A
#
# COMPACT_ATOMS: atom_id res chain seq x y z
N MET A 1 13.83 1.44 22.11
CA MET A 1 12.43 1.45 22.62
C MET A 1 12.12 2.89 22.99
N ALA A 2 11.38 3.62 22.14
CA ALA A 2 11.07 5.02 22.43
C ALA A 2 9.91 5.07 23.43
N CYS A 3 10.21 5.26 24.72
CA CYS A 3 9.26 5.83 25.66
C CYS A 3 8.97 7.25 25.18
N GLY A 4 7.75 7.53 24.73
CA GLY A 4 7.49 8.77 24.01
C GLY A 4 6.06 9.26 24.14
N LEU A 5 5.93 10.59 24.15
CA LEU A 5 4.67 11.28 23.98
C LEU A 5 4.27 11.24 22.50
N SER A 6 3.18 10.57 22.16
CA SER A 6 2.62 10.58 20.81
C SER A 6 1.57 11.70 20.70
N LYS A 7 1.78 12.64 19.77
CA LYS A 7 0.82 13.69 19.42
C LYS A 7 0.06 13.29 18.16
N ARG A 8 -1.28 13.32 18.18
CA ARG A 8 -2.12 13.12 16.99
C ARG A 8 -3.14 14.24 16.85
N LYS A 9 -3.58 14.45 15.62
CA LYS A 9 -4.61 15.40 15.24
C LYS A 9 -5.72 14.63 14.54
N ASP A 10 -6.95 14.85 14.97
CA ASP A 10 -8.14 14.39 14.28
C ASP A 10 -8.25 15.06 12.90
N ILE A 11 -8.51 14.29 11.84
CA ILE A 11 -8.45 14.81 10.47
C ILE A 11 -9.66 15.69 10.11
N ASP A 12 -10.80 15.53 10.78
CA ASP A 12 -12.03 16.25 10.48
C ASP A 12 -12.22 17.47 11.38
N THR A 13 -12.04 17.29 12.69
CA THR A 13 -12.27 18.32 13.72
C THR A 13 -11.01 19.09 14.10
N GLY A 14 -9.83 18.57 13.76
CA GLY A 14 -8.55 19.15 14.15
C GLY A 14 -8.20 19.04 15.64
N LYS A 15 -9.02 18.36 16.44
CA LYS A 15 -8.76 18.13 17.86
C LYS A 15 -7.42 17.41 18.06
N LYS A 16 -6.64 17.86 19.03
CA LYS A 16 -5.32 17.30 19.34
C LYS A 16 -5.39 16.33 20.51
N TYR A 17 -4.62 15.26 20.41
CA TYR A 17 -4.50 14.24 21.43
C TYR A 17 -3.03 13.97 21.76
N VAL A 18 -2.78 13.64 23.03
CA VAL A 18 -1.45 13.32 23.55
C VAL A 18 -1.55 12.09 24.44
N TRP A 19 -0.69 11.10 24.18
CA TRP A 19 -0.60 9.88 25.00
C TRP A 19 0.84 9.57 25.36
N GLN A 20 1.04 8.92 26.50
CA GLN A 20 2.30 8.32 26.90
C GLN A 20 2.24 6.81 26.69
N ALA A 21 3.33 6.22 26.19
CA ALA A 21 3.44 4.79 25.96
C ALA A 21 4.82 4.27 26.36
N ARG A 22 4.87 3.01 26.81
CA ARG A 22 6.14 2.30 27.13
C ARG A 22 6.89 1.86 25.88
N GLY A 23 6.21 1.79 24.74
CA GLY A 23 6.78 1.44 23.45
C GLY A 23 5.92 1.99 22.32
N LEU A 24 6.53 2.13 21.15
CA LEU A 24 5.91 2.65 19.93
C LEU A 24 6.28 1.74 18.76
N VAL A 25 5.28 1.36 17.97
CA VAL A 25 5.45 0.60 16.72
C VAL A 25 5.14 1.51 15.55
N ASN A 26 6.06 1.58 14.59
CA ASN A 26 5.82 2.23 13.30
C ASN A 26 5.41 1.17 12.27
N ALA A 27 4.11 1.08 11.98
CA ALA A 27 3.52 0.14 11.02
C ALA A 27 2.76 0.88 9.91
N THR A 28 3.27 2.02 9.45
CA THR A 28 2.57 2.91 8.49
C THR A 28 2.77 2.54 7.02
N GLY A 29 3.25 1.33 6.70
CA GLY A 29 3.34 0.82 5.33
C GLY A 29 4.16 1.73 4.40
N PRO A 30 3.61 2.22 3.27
CA PRO A 30 4.30 3.15 2.35
C PRO A 30 4.88 4.40 3.03
N TRP A 31 4.31 4.82 4.16
CA TRP A 31 4.74 5.99 4.93
C TRP A 31 5.77 5.67 6.01
N VAL A 32 6.29 4.44 6.11
CA VAL A 32 7.18 4.01 7.20
C VAL A 32 8.38 4.93 7.34
N LYS A 33 9.08 5.20 6.24
CA LYS A 33 10.25 6.08 6.22
C LYS A 33 9.86 7.53 6.50
N GLN A 34 8.78 8.02 5.88
CA GLN A 34 8.30 9.38 6.12
C GLN A 34 7.95 9.62 7.59
N PHE A 35 7.37 8.62 8.28
CA PHE A 35 7.08 8.74 9.71
C PHE A 35 8.35 8.78 10.59
N PHE A 36 9.43 8.11 10.19
CA PHE A 36 10.75 8.28 10.81
C PHE A 36 11.27 9.70 10.61
N ASP A 37 11.31 10.17 9.36
CA ASP A 37 11.90 11.45 8.98
C ASP A 37 11.13 12.65 9.55
N GLU A 38 9.80 12.68 9.38
CA GLU A 38 8.95 13.84 9.71
C GLU A 38 8.23 13.68 11.05
N GLY A 39 7.82 12.45 11.39
CA GLY A 39 7.03 12.16 12.60
C GLY A 39 7.88 12.07 13.86
N MET A 40 9.07 11.47 13.74
CA MET A 40 9.97 11.21 14.87
C MET A 40 11.29 11.98 14.78
N HIS A 41 11.65 12.53 13.60
CA HIS A 41 12.94 13.14 13.34
C HIS A 41 14.11 12.21 13.69
N LEU A 42 13.95 10.92 13.34
CA LEU A 42 14.94 9.87 13.56
C LEU A 42 15.36 9.27 12.22
N PRO A 43 16.62 8.81 12.09
CA PRO A 43 17.04 8.11 10.88
C PRO A 43 16.27 6.79 10.75
N SER A 44 15.63 6.58 9.60
CA SER A 44 15.07 5.26 9.27
C SER A 44 16.22 4.25 9.11
N PRO A 45 16.12 3.05 9.72
CA PRO A 45 17.17 2.03 9.60
C PRO A 45 17.31 1.49 8.17
N TYR A 46 16.28 1.63 7.34
CA TYR A 46 16.26 1.16 5.95
C TYR A 46 15.57 2.18 5.02
N GLY A 47 15.91 2.10 3.74
CA GLY A 47 15.12 2.72 2.67
C GLY A 47 13.85 1.94 2.35
N ILE A 48 12.90 2.56 1.66
CA ILE A 48 11.71 1.90 1.11
C ILE A 48 11.67 2.14 -0.40
N ARG A 49 11.30 1.10 -1.16
CA ARG A 49 11.02 1.20 -2.59
C ARG A 49 9.51 1.04 -2.79
N LEU A 50 8.87 2.08 -3.31
CA LEU A 50 7.46 2.03 -3.65
C LEU A 50 7.32 1.47 -5.06
N ILE A 51 6.64 0.35 -5.19
CA ILE A 51 6.29 -0.26 -6.48
C ILE A 51 4.77 -0.20 -6.61
N LYS A 52 4.29 0.58 -7.58
CA LYS A 52 2.88 0.68 -7.94
C LYS A 52 2.48 -0.58 -8.71
N GLY A 53 1.37 -1.18 -8.29
CA GLY A 53 0.65 -2.18 -9.06
C GLY A 53 -0.80 -1.78 -9.27
N SER A 54 -1.28 -1.92 -10.50
CA SER A 54 -2.65 -1.64 -10.91
C SER A 54 -3.35 -2.91 -11.39
N HIS A 55 -4.67 -2.94 -11.25
CA HIS A 55 -5.54 -3.97 -11.80
C HIS A 55 -6.63 -3.32 -12.66
N ILE A 56 -7.09 -4.04 -13.67
CA ILE A 56 -8.29 -3.68 -14.43
C ILE A 56 -9.40 -4.69 -14.15
N VAL A 57 -10.64 -4.22 -14.24
CA VAL A 57 -11.85 -5.04 -14.08
C VAL A 57 -12.60 -5.01 -15.41
N VAL A 58 -12.96 -6.20 -15.89
CA VAL A 58 -13.70 -6.38 -17.15
C VAL A 58 -14.87 -7.35 -16.92
N PRO A 59 -15.91 -7.37 -17.79
CA PRO A 59 -16.89 -8.45 -17.78
C PRO A 59 -16.20 -9.81 -17.82
N ARG A 60 -16.80 -10.79 -17.15
CA ARG A 60 -16.20 -12.10 -16.94
C ARG A 60 -15.79 -12.74 -18.27
N VAL A 61 -14.52 -13.13 -18.36
CA VAL A 61 -13.94 -13.62 -19.62
C VAL A 61 -14.26 -15.10 -19.88
N HIS A 62 -14.68 -15.86 -18.85
CA HIS A 62 -15.12 -17.26 -18.95
C HIS A 62 -15.96 -17.72 -17.74
N ASN A 63 -16.77 -18.76 -17.91
CA ASN A 63 -17.64 -19.30 -16.83
C ASN A 63 -16.94 -20.28 -15.87
N GLN A 64 -15.64 -20.55 -16.04
CA GLN A 64 -14.89 -21.38 -15.11
C GLN A 64 -14.72 -20.69 -13.75
N LYS A 65 -14.61 -21.47 -12.67
CA LYS A 65 -14.44 -20.97 -11.29
C LYS A 65 -12.98 -20.69 -10.94
N GLN A 66 -12.05 -21.29 -11.69
CA GLN A 66 -10.63 -21.23 -11.46
C GLN A 66 -10.05 -19.88 -11.94
N ALA A 67 -9.00 -19.43 -11.26
CA ALA A 67 -8.16 -18.35 -11.74
C ALA A 67 -7.05 -18.88 -12.66
N TYR A 68 -6.56 -18.02 -13.53
CA TYR A 68 -5.41 -18.29 -14.39
C TYR A 68 -4.18 -17.52 -13.91
N ILE A 69 -3.02 -18.15 -14.11
CA ILE A 69 -1.70 -17.52 -14.02
C ILE A 69 -1.09 -17.54 -15.41
N LEU A 70 -0.78 -16.36 -15.94
CA LEU A 70 -0.20 -16.16 -17.25
C LEU A 70 1.27 -15.80 -17.09
N GLN A 71 2.16 -16.51 -17.78
CA GLN A 71 3.57 -16.16 -17.84
C GLN A 71 3.75 -15.15 -18.97
N ASN A 72 4.09 -13.92 -18.63
CA ASN A 72 4.29 -12.84 -19.59
C ASN A 72 5.71 -12.93 -20.18
N GLU A 73 5.92 -12.36 -21.37
CA GLU A 73 7.22 -12.35 -22.08
C GLU A 73 8.33 -11.67 -21.24
N ASP A 74 7.96 -10.69 -20.41
CA ASP A 74 8.88 -10.02 -19.47
C ASP A 74 9.19 -10.84 -18.21
N LYS A 75 8.80 -12.12 -18.19
CA LYS A 75 8.97 -13.08 -17.09
C LYS A 75 8.15 -12.79 -15.83
N ARG A 76 7.28 -11.78 -15.84
CA ARG A 76 6.31 -11.58 -14.76
C ARG A 76 5.13 -12.52 -14.93
N ILE A 77 4.41 -12.73 -13.83
CA ILE A 77 3.13 -13.43 -13.84
C ILE A 77 1.99 -12.43 -13.79
N VAL A 78 0.92 -12.70 -14.55
CA VAL A 78 -0.31 -11.92 -14.54
C VAL A 78 -1.47 -12.86 -14.20
N PHE A 79 -2.34 -12.46 -13.30
CA PHE A 79 -3.52 -13.22 -12.94
C PHE A 79 -4.74 -12.79 -13.75
N VAL A 80 -5.61 -13.75 -14.02
CA VAL A 80 -7.01 -13.52 -14.42
C VAL A 80 -7.89 -14.21 -13.39
N ILE A 81 -8.61 -13.43 -12.58
CA ILE A 81 -9.33 -13.92 -11.41
C ILE A 81 -10.83 -13.69 -11.60
N PRO A 82 -11.68 -14.73 -11.62
CA PRO A 82 -13.13 -14.56 -11.57
C PRO A 82 -13.53 -13.78 -10.30
N TRP A 83 -14.36 -12.75 -10.46
CA TRP A 83 -14.70 -11.85 -9.37
C TRP A 83 -16.18 -11.46 -9.38
N MET A 84 -16.82 -11.57 -8.21
CA MET A 84 -18.24 -11.26 -7.99
C MET A 84 -19.19 -11.87 -9.03
N GLU A 85 -18.88 -13.08 -9.50
CA GLU A 85 -19.60 -13.85 -10.54
C GLU A 85 -19.71 -13.23 -11.94
N GLU A 86 -19.65 -11.92 -12.08
CA GLU A 86 -19.90 -11.19 -13.34
C GLU A 86 -18.64 -10.59 -13.96
N PHE A 87 -17.52 -10.55 -13.22
CA PHE A 87 -16.30 -9.87 -13.66
C PHE A 87 -15.07 -10.76 -13.65
N SER A 88 -14.00 -10.24 -14.25
CA SER A 88 -12.64 -10.75 -14.10
C SER A 88 -11.69 -9.60 -13.74
N ILE A 89 -10.85 -9.84 -12.74
CA ILE A 89 -9.75 -8.94 -12.38
C ILE A 89 -8.50 -9.42 -13.14
N ILE A 90 -7.82 -8.49 -13.81
CA ILE A 90 -6.57 -8.74 -14.53
C ILE A 90 -5.47 -7.85 -13.94
N GLY A 91 -4.34 -8.45 -13.54
CA GLY A 91 -3.20 -7.73 -12.99
C GLY A 91 -2.16 -8.62 -12.31
N THR A 92 -1.09 -8.07 -11.72
CA THR A 92 -0.82 -6.63 -11.52
C THR A 92 0.35 -6.12 -12.38
N THR A 93 0.69 -4.85 -12.23
CA THR A 93 1.89 -4.20 -12.78
C THR A 93 2.97 -4.02 -11.71
N ASP A 94 4.22 -3.83 -12.14
CA ASP A 94 5.34 -3.45 -11.27
C ASP A 94 5.99 -2.18 -11.83
N VAL A 95 5.57 -1.02 -11.33
CA VAL A 95 6.08 0.28 -11.77
C VAL A 95 6.69 1.00 -10.58
N GLU A 96 7.98 1.34 -10.65
CA GLU A 96 8.61 2.14 -9.59
C GLU A 96 7.89 3.49 -9.44
N TYR A 97 7.55 3.84 -8.20
CA TYR A 97 6.76 5.01 -7.88
C TYR A 97 7.53 5.98 -6.99
N LYS A 98 7.40 7.27 -7.31
CA LYS A 98 7.93 8.38 -6.52
C LYS A 98 6.80 9.38 -6.34
N GLY A 99 6.50 9.75 -5.09
CA GLY A 99 5.43 10.68 -4.76
C GLY A 99 4.61 10.24 -3.55
N ASP A 100 3.49 10.91 -3.33
CA ASP A 100 2.56 10.60 -2.25
C ASP A 100 1.79 9.29 -2.55
N PRO A 101 1.90 8.25 -1.69
CA PRO A 101 1.16 7.01 -1.88
C PRO A 101 -0.38 7.17 -1.91
N LYS A 102 -0.94 8.30 -1.46
CA LYS A 102 -2.37 8.63 -1.62
C LYS A 102 -2.73 9.23 -2.98
N ALA A 103 -1.76 9.79 -3.70
CA ALA A 103 -1.96 10.48 -4.96
C ALA A 103 -1.54 9.64 -6.18
N VAL A 104 -1.50 8.32 -6.01
CA VAL A 104 -1.16 7.36 -7.08
C VAL A 104 -2.23 7.45 -8.18
N LYS A 105 -1.79 7.67 -9.43
CA LYS A 105 -2.66 7.70 -10.61
C LYS A 105 -2.49 6.45 -11.47
N ASN A 106 -3.55 6.07 -12.17
CA ASN A 106 -3.52 5.04 -13.21
C ASN A 106 -3.01 5.61 -14.52
#